data_AF-A0A1C3L0S2-F1
#
_entry.id   AF-A0A1C3L0S2-F1
#
_cell.length_a   1.000
_cell.length_b   1.000
_cell.length_c   1.000
_cell.angle_alpha   90.00
_cell.angle_beta   90.00
_cell.angle_gamma   90.00
#
_symmetry.space_group_name_H-M   'P 1'
#
loop_
_entity.id
_entity.type
_entity.pdbx_description
1 polymer ?
#
loop_
_entity_poly.entity_id
_entity_poly.type
_entity_poly.pdbx_seq_one_letter_code
_entity_poly.pdbx_strand_id
1 'polypeptide(L)'
;SFKDDLKTEEFIKTQHGKYFYDLNGVKYKAVVSYAPNQTLIYKNKSDDINNTLESDAYFLKCCEEMNNSTQPLKKDIDYYDLINVEKENGAILSPVVVALRNKFRDRNKMK
;
A
#
# COMPACT_ATOMS: atom_id res chain seq x y z
N SER A 1 12.30 -2.77 -8.39
CA SER A 1 13.37 -3.62 -8.92
C SER A 1 14.24 -4.08 -7.76
N PHE A 2 14.36 -5.39 -7.55
CA PHE A 2 15.40 -5.90 -6.65
C PHE A 2 16.77 -5.71 -7.32
N LYS A 3 17.82 -5.51 -6.51
CA LYS A 3 19.21 -5.40 -7.01
C LYS A 3 19.93 -6.77 -7.05
N ASP A 4 19.30 -7.80 -6.48
CA ASP A 4 19.88 -9.10 -6.20
C ASP A 4 18.84 -10.18 -6.49
N ASP A 5 19.18 -11.11 -7.36
CA ASP A 5 18.29 -12.14 -7.87
C ASP A 5 17.92 -13.17 -6.79
N LEU A 6 18.85 -13.50 -5.89
CA LEU A 6 18.61 -14.43 -4.77
C LEU A 6 17.50 -13.92 -3.83
N LYS A 7 17.49 -12.61 -3.59
CA LYS A 7 16.47 -11.95 -2.76
C LYS A 7 15.12 -11.88 -3.46
N THR A 8 15.12 -11.85 -4.79
CA THR A 8 13.88 -11.82 -5.59
C THR A 8 13.15 -13.15 -5.48
N GLU A 9 13.85 -14.28 -5.64
CA GLU A 9 13.28 -15.61 -5.49
C GLU A 9 12.77 -15.87 -4.07
N GLU A 10 13.53 -15.47 -3.05
CA GLU A 10 13.11 -15.59 -1.65
C GLU A 10 11.88 -14.72 -1.35
N PHE A 11 11.81 -13.51 -1.91
CA PHE A 11 10.64 -12.65 -1.80
C PHE A 11 9.40 -13.26 -2.45
N ILE A 12 9.53 -13.79 -3.68
CA ILE A 12 8.44 -14.47 -4.37
C ILE A 12 7.93 -15.62 -3.51
N LYS A 13 8.81 -16.49 -3.01
CA LYS A 13 8.44 -17.64 -2.16
C LYS A 13 7.74 -17.22 -0.86
N THR A 14 8.20 -16.16 -0.22
CA THR A 14 7.69 -15.75 1.10
C THR A 14 6.43 -14.91 1.03
N GLN A 15 6.20 -14.17 -0.06
CA GLN A 15 5.07 -13.24 -0.15
C GLN A 15 3.94 -13.74 -1.07
N HIS A 16 4.24 -14.63 -2.02
CA HIS A 16 3.22 -15.22 -2.88
C HIS A 16 2.19 -15.98 -2.04
N GLY A 17 0.91 -15.72 -2.29
CA GLY A 17 -0.20 -16.39 -1.62
C GLY A 17 -0.59 -15.82 -0.26
N LYS A 18 0.10 -14.77 0.24
CA LYS A 18 -0.34 -14.04 1.43
C LYS A 18 -1.66 -13.31 1.18
N TYR A 19 -2.42 -13.11 2.25
CA TYR A 19 -3.69 -12.43 2.20
C TYR A 19 -3.58 -11.00 2.70
N PHE A 20 -4.17 -10.10 1.94
CA PHE A 20 -4.34 -8.69 2.27
C PHE A 20 -5.83 -8.39 2.34
N TYR A 21 -6.18 -7.38 3.15
CA TYR A 21 -7.56 -7.00 3.38
C TYR A 21 -7.74 -5.55 2.97
N ASP A 22 -8.85 -5.24 2.30
CA ASP A 22 -9.23 -3.85 2.07
C ASP A 22 -9.93 -3.25 3.29
N LEU A 23 -10.32 -1.98 3.19
CA LEU A 23 -11.05 -1.25 4.25
C LEU A 23 -12.43 -1.88 4.57
N ASN A 24 -12.98 -2.67 3.66
CA ASN A 24 -14.25 -3.40 3.84
C ASN A 24 -14.03 -4.82 4.41
N GLY A 25 -12.79 -5.21 4.70
CA GLY A 25 -12.44 -6.55 5.16
C GLY A 25 -12.46 -7.63 4.07
N VAL A 26 -12.55 -7.25 2.78
CA VAL A 26 -12.50 -8.22 1.67
C VAL A 26 -11.08 -8.76 1.53
N LYS A 27 -10.98 -10.08 1.38
CA LYS A 27 -9.72 -10.83 1.39
C LYS A 27 -9.17 -11.01 -0.03
N TYR A 28 -7.97 -10.53 -0.29
CA TYR A 28 -7.27 -10.65 -1.56
C TYR A 28 -6.00 -11.48 -1.40
N LYS A 29 -5.81 -12.48 -2.28
CA LYS A 29 -4.59 -13.30 -2.30
C LYS A 29 -3.55 -12.62 -3.20
N ALA A 30 -2.39 -12.29 -2.64
CA ALA A 30 -1.30 -11.73 -3.42
C ALA A 30 -0.71 -12.76 -4.39
N VAL A 31 -0.55 -12.34 -5.65
CA VAL A 31 0.17 -13.09 -6.68
C VAL A 31 1.47 -12.36 -6.94
N VAL A 32 2.57 -12.94 -6.47
CA VAL A 32 3.91 -12.39 -6.69
C VAL A 32 4.61 -13.25 -7.73
N SER A 33 5.07 -12.63 -8.81
CA SER A 33 5.80 -13.27 -9.91
C SER A 33 6.64 -12.21 -10.63
N TYR A 34 7.52 -12.63 -11.54
CA TYR A 34 8.25 -11.70 -12.40
C TYR A 34 7.28 -10.90 -13.26
N ALA A 35 7.53 -9.60 -13.41
CA ALA A 35 6.78 -8.75 -14.33
C ALA A 35 6.90 -9.30 -15.77
N PRO A 36 5.81 -9.29 -16.55
CA PRO A 36 5.82 -9.82 -17.93
C PRO A 36 6.74 -9.00 -18.85
N ASN A 37 6.94 -7.72 -18.53
CA ASN A 37 7.91 -6.88 -19.18
C ASN A 37 8.97 -6.44 -18.15
N GLN A 38 10.22 -6.85 -18.38
CA GLN A 38 11.37 -6.57 -17.51
C GLN A 38 12.11 -5.29 -17.93
N THR A 39 11.46 -4.37 -18.65
CA THR A 39 12.07 -3.11 -19.03
C THR A 39 12.40 -2.32 -17.76
N LEU A 40 13.68 -2.37 -17.36
CA LEU A 40 14.25 -1.51 -16.34
C LEU A 40 14.08 -0.07 -16.83
N ILE A 41 13.33 0.74 -16.09
CA ILE A 41 13.23 2.18 -16.31
C ILE A 41 14.60 2.77 -15.93
N TYR A 42 15.55 2.70 -16.88
CA TYR A 42 16.96 3.00 -16.63
C TYR A 42 17.21 4.47 -16.30
N LYS A 43 16.31 5.34 -16.76
CA LYS A 43 16.28 6.77 -16.47
C LYS A 43 14.84 7.20 -16.68
N ASN A 44 14.19 7.77 -15.66
CA ASN A 44 13.23 8.81 -15.99
C ASN A 44 14.07 9.85 -16.74
N LYS A 45 13.82 10.04 -18.04
CA LYS A 45 14.15 11.34 -18.62
C LYS A 45 13.45 12.37 -17.72
N SER A 46 14.10 13.48 -17.42
CA SER A 46 13.39 14.62 -16.84
C SER A 46 12.14 14.82 -17.68
N ASP A 47 10.97 14.70 -17.05
CA ASP A 47 9.68 14.73 -17.73
C ASP A 47 9.32 16.18 -18.02
N ASP A 48 10.17 16.86 -18.79
CA ASP A 48 9.94 18.24 -19.21
C ASP A 48 8.98 18.34 -20.40
N ILE A 49 8.49 17.20 -20.93
CA ILE A 49 7.74 17.17 -22.20
C ILE A 49 6.34 16.52 -22.11
N ASN A 50 5.99 15.69 -21.12
CA ASN A 50 4.67 15.00 -21.14
C ASN A 50 3.88 15.08 -19.82
N ASN A 51 3.91 16.24 -19.18
CA ASN A 51 2.97 16.61 -18.13
C ASN A 51 1.60 17.02 -18.70
N THR A 52 0.82 16.05 -19.16
CA THR A 52 -0.64 16.17 -19.06
C THR A 52 -1.29 14.80 -19.03
N LEU A 53 -1.14 14.11 -17.89
CA LEU A 53 -2.20 13.19 -17.44
C LEU A 53 -3.57 13.88 -17.49
N GLU A 54 -3.61 15.21 -17.31
CA GLU A 54 -4.78 16.06 -17.47
C GLU A 54 -5.37 16.10 -18.89
N SER A 55 -4.64 15.69 -19.94
CA SER A 55 -5.12 15.66 -21.33
C SER A 55 -5.20 14.24 -21.90
N ASP A 56 -4.81 13.22 -21.15
CA ASP A 56 -4.90 11.84 -21.59
C ASP A 56 -6.38 11.38 -21.58
N ALA A 57 -6.92 11.10 -22.77
CA ALA A 57 -8.32 10.77 -22.94
C ALA A 57 -8.73 9.47 -22.21
N TYR A 58 -7.80 8.52 -22.06
CA TYR A 58 -8.06 7.27 -21.33
C TYR A 58 -8.11 7.54 -19.83
N PHE A 59 -7.16 8.32 -19.32
CA PHE A 59 -7.12 8.73 -17.91
C PHE A 59 -8.35 9.54 -17.50
N LEU A 60 -8.72 10.56 -18.29
CA LEU A 60 -9.89 11.39 -18.04
C LEU A 60 -11.19 10.56 -17.99
N LYS A 61 -11.35 9.60 -18.91
CA LYS A 61 -12.49 8.69 -18.91
C LYS A 61 -12.55 7.85 -17.64
N CYS A 62 -11.42 7.32 -17.17
CA CYS A 62 -11.37 6.60 -15.90
C CYS A 62 -11.73 7.49 -14.71
N CYS A 63 -11.30 8.76 -14.70
CA CYS A 63 -11.69 9.72 -13.65
C CYS A 63 -13.19 10.01 -13.66
N GLU A 64 -13.80 10.18 -14.84
CA GLU A 64 -15.25 10.36 -14.97
C GLU A 64 -16.04 9.14 -14.47
N GLU A 65 -15.59 7.93 -14.78
CA GLU A 65 -16.21 6.68 -14.31
C GLU A 65 -16.12 6.54 -12.78
N MET A 66 -15.00 6.93 -12.17
CA MET A 66 -14.82 6.92 -10.71
C MET A 66 -15.70 7.96 -10.01
N ASN A 67 -15.83 9.16 -10.58
CA ASN A 67 -16.64 10.23 -9.99
C ASN A 67 -18.16 9.95 -10.10
N ASN A 68 -18.58 9.16 -11.08
CA ASN A 68 -19.97 8.78 -11.31
C ASN A 68 -20.30 7.37 -10.80
N SER A 69 -19.66 6.93 -9.71
CA SER A 69 -19.94 5.60 -9.16
C SER A 69 -21.44 5.48 -8.81
N THR A 70 -22.12 4.49 -9.38
CA THR A 70 -23.55 4.22 -9.13
C THR A 70 -23.80 3.67 -7.72
N GLN A 71 -22.74 3.42 -6.96
CA GLN A 71 -22.81 2.97 -5.59
C GLN A 71 -22.95 4.19 -4.67
N PRO A 72 -23.91 4.18 -3.73
CA PRO A 72 -24.00 5.25 -2.74
C PRO A 72 -22.70 5.29 -1.92
N LEU A 73 -22.12 6.48 -1.78
CA LEU A 73 -21.03 6.75 -0.83
C LEU A 73 -21.47 6.22 0.54
N LYS A 74 -20.84 5.12 1.01
CA LYS A 74 -21.05 4.64 2.37
C LYS A 74 -20.52 5.72 3.32
N LYS A 75 -21.44 6.50 3.88
CA LYS A 75 -21.15 7.56 4.88
C LYS A 75 -20.78 6.99 6.25
N ASP A 76 -20.73 5.67 6.39
CA ASP A 76 -20.50 5.00 7.67
C ASP A 76 -19.03 4.76 7.99
N ILE A 77 -18.09 5.27 7.18
CA ILE A 77 -16.68 5.26 7.54
C ILE A 77 -16.42 6.54 8.35
N ASP A 78 -16.46 6.42 9.67
CA ASP A 78 -15.97 7.46 10.56
C ASP A 78 -14.44 7.52 10.43
N TYR A 79 -13.95 8.45 9.61
CA TYR A 79 -12.53 8.64 9.38
C TYR A 79 -11.76 9.05 10.65
N TYR A 80 -12.45 9.43 11.74
CA TYR A 80 -11.81 9.63 13.04
C TYR A 80 -11.28 8.32 13.65
N ASP A 81 -11.92 7.17 13.39
CA ASP A 81 -11.44 5.86 13.88
C ASP A 81 -10.19 5.37 13.10
N LEU A 82 -9.97 5.88 11.89
CA LEU A 82 -8.79 5.55 11.06
C LEU A 82 -7.54 6.37 11.42
N ILE A 83 -7.66 7.46 12.17
CA ILE A 83 -6.56 8.40 12.47
C ILE A 83 -6.35 8.56 13.99
N ASN A 84 -6.49 7.47 14.75
CA ASN A 84 -5.80 7.40 16.03
C ASN A 84 -4.37 6.92 15.73
N VAL A 85 -3.50 7.80 15.27
CA VAL A 85 -2.07 7.49 15.06
C VAL A 85 -1.26 8.26 16.10
N GLU A 86 -0.49 7.55 16.92
CA GLU A 86 0.34 8.18 17.95
C GLU A 86 1.67 8.61 17.33
N LYS A 87 2.09 9.83 17.63
CA LYS A 87 3.41 10.35 17.23
C LYS A 87 4.39 10.14 18.38
N GLU A 88 5.31 9.19 18.22
CA GLU A 88 6.47 9.03 19.11
C GLU A 88 7.76 9.28 18.31
N ASN A 89 8.64 10.16 18.82
CA ASN A 89 9.98 10.42 18.26
C ASN A 89 10.02 10.73 16.76
N GLY A 90 9.02 11.47 16.27
CA GLY A 90 8.93 11.85 14.85
C GLY A 90 8.43 10.75 13.91
N ALA A 91 8.12 9.56 14.42
CA ALA A 91 7.51 8.47 13.67
C ALA A 91 6.00 8.39 13.95
N ILE A 92 5.22 8.14 12.90
CA ILE A 92 3.77 7.91 12.99
C ILE A 92 3.57 6.40 13.18
N LEU A 93 3.08 5.99 14.34
CA LEU A 93 2.87 4.58 14.67
C LEU A 93 1.38 4.27 14.86
N SER A 94 0.93 3.14 14.31
CA SER A 94 -0.41 2.62 14.56
C SER A 94 -0.54 2.17 16.04
N PRO A 95 -1.68 2.39 16.71
CA PRO A 95 -1.91 2.00 18.11
C PRO A 95 -1.70 0.51 18.35
N VAL A 96 -1.96 -0.33 17.35
CA VAL A 96 -1.72 -1.77 17.41
C VAL A 96 -0.22 -2.06 17.61
N VAL A 97 0.64 -1.31 16.93
CA VAL A 97 2.11 -1.43 17.05
C VAL A 97 2.58 -0.96 18.43
N VAL A 98 2.01 0.13 18.94
CA VAL A 98 2.32 0.66 20.28
C VAL A 98 1.89 -0.33 21.38
N ALA A 99 0.68 -0.86 21.30
CA ALA A 99 0.16 -1.85 22.26
C ALA A 99 1.01 -3.12 22.28
N LEU A 100 1.43 -3.61 21.10
CA LEU A 100 2.29 -4.78 21.00
C LEU A 100 3.66 -4.53 21.67
N ARG A 101 4.27 -3.37 21.39
CA ARG A 101 5.56 -2.96 21.96
C ARG A 101 5.50 -2.88 23.48
N ASN A 102 4.45 -2.28 24.04
CA ASN A 102 4.25 -2.19 25.49
C ASN A 102 4.13 -3.58 26.13
N LYS A 103 3.35 -4.49 25.52
CA LYS A 103 3.19 -5.86 26.00
C LYS A 103 4.50 -6.66 26.02
N PHE A 104 5.41 -6.40 25.08
CA PHE A 104 6.75 -7.02 25.08
C PHE A 104 7.69 -6.36 26.10
N ARG A 105 7.62 -5.04 26.27
CA ARG A 105 8.40 -4.31 27.29
C ARG A 105 8.05 -4.76 28.70
N ASP A 106 6.76 -4.91 29.00
CA ASP A 106 6.31 -5.27 30.35
C ASP A 106 6.65 -6.74 30.67
N ARG A 107 6.60 -7.64 29.68
CA ARG A 107 7.09 -9.02 29.83
C ARG A 107 8.59 -9.13 30.12
N ASN A 108 9.40 -8.21 29.60
CA ASN A 108 10.84 -8.18 29.87
C ASN A 108 11.19 -7.52 31.21
N LYS A 109 10.26 -6.77 31.83
CA LYS A 109 10.44 -6.19 33.18
C LYS A 109 10.05 -7.14 34.32
N MET A 110 9.32 -8.22 34.01
CA MET A 110 8.91 -9.24 34.99
C MET A 110 9.87 -10.45 35.05
N LYS A 111 11.06 -10.34 34.45
CA LYS A 111 12.20 -11.26 34.63
C LYS A 111 13.28 -10.54 35.41
#